data_AF-A0A4V1FYK3-F1
#
_entry.id   AF-A0A4V1FYK3-F1
#
_cell.length_a   1.000
_cell.length_b   1.000
_cell.length_c   1.000
_cell.angle_alpha   90.00
_cell.angle_beta   90.00
_cell.angle_gamma   90.00
#
_symmetry.space_group_name_H-M   'P 1'
#
loop_
_entity.id
_entity.type
_entity.pdbx_description
1 polymer ?
#
loop_
_entity_poly.entity_id
_entity_poly.type
_entity_poly.pdbx_seq_one_letter_code
_entity_poly.pdbx_strand_id
1 'polypeptide(L)'
;MGRLSSVLLKGVGVLVLALIVLSVVGTILGIALSVIAAVLSMIVSLAIMGLFALAVVGLFSMLSGRSSPAEEPDSQRQSTDQPDPEERLRSRYVAGELEDEEFERELERLLADDRQDRTESGRASGHTTANETRRLRDR
;
A
#
# COMPACT_ATOMS: atom_id res chain seq x y z
N MET A 1 -47.64 -59.35 12.65
CA MET A 1 -46.70 -58.63 11.74
C MET A 1 -46.27 -57.23 12.24
N GLY A 2 -46.81 -56.67 13.33
CA GLY A 2 -46.51 -55.28 13.74
C GLY A 2 -45.15 -55.00 14.42
N ARG A 3 -44.46 -56.03 14.93
CA ARG A 3 -43.20 -55.86 15.68
C ARG A 3 -42.03 -55.46 14.76
N LEU A 4 -41.97 -56.06 13.56
CA LEU A 4 -40.96 -55.76 12.54
C LEU A 4 -41.09 -54.33 12.00
N SER A 5 -42.32 -53.87 11.76
CA SER A 5 -42.60 -52.50 11.30
C SER A 5 -42.17 -51.43 12.33
N SER A 6 -42.38 -51.68 13.63
CA SER A 6 -41.94 -50.75 14.68
C SER A 6 -40.41 -50.68 14.80
N VAL A 7 -39.70 -51.79 14.61
CA VAL A 7 -38.23 -51.81 14.63
C VAL A 7 -37.65 -51.12 13.40
N LEU A 8 -38.23 -51.35 12.20
CA LEU A 8 -37.84 -50.62 10.99
C LEU A 8 -38.06 -49.12 11.14
N LEU A 9 -39.23 -48.70 11.65
CA LEU A 9 -39.55 -47.28 11.80
C LEU A 9 -38.62 -46.57 12.79
N LYS A 10 -38.30 -47.22 13.93
CA LYS A 10 -37.33 -46.71 14.90
C LYS A 10 -35.91 -46.67 14.32
N GLY A 11 -35.52 -47.71 13.59
CA GLY A 11 -34.21 -47.77 12.93
C GLY A 11 -34.03 -46.65 11.91
N VAL A 12 -35.03 -46.43 11.06
CA VAL A 12 -35.04 -45.31 10.10
C VAL A 12 -35.03 -43.96 10.83
N GLY A 13 -35.79 -43.81 11.91
CA GLY A 13 -35.78 -42.58 12.72
C GLY A 13 -34.40 -42.26 13.31
N VAL A 14 -33.72 -43.25 13.88
CA VAL A 14 -32.35 -43.09 14.41
C VAL A 14 -31.37 -42.80 13.28
N LEU A 15 -31.49 -43.45 12.13
CA LEU A 15 -30.64 -43.21 10.97
C LEU A 15 -30.78 -41.77 10.46
N VAL A 16 -32.02 -41.29 10.30
CA VAL A 16 -32.28 -39.91 9.86
C VAL A 16 -31.73 -38.92 10.88
N LEU A 17 -31.92 -39.16 12.18
CA LEU A 17 -31.36 -38.30 13.22
C LEU A 17 -29.82 -38.28 13.18
N ALA A 18 -29.19 -39.45 13.00
CA ALA A 18 -27.74 -39.54 12.85
C ALA A 18 -27.24 -38.78 11.61
N LEU A 19 -27.95 -38.85 10.49
CA LEU A 19 -27.62 -38.09 9.28
C LEU A 19 -27.76 -36.59 9.48
N ILE A 20 -28.81 -36.14 10.17
CA ILE A 20 -28.99 -34.72 10.51
C ILE A 20 -27.82 -34.24 11.38
N VAL A 21 -27.50 -34.97 12.45
CA VAL A 21 -26.37 -34.63 13.33
C VAL A 21 -25.05 -34.60 12.55
N LEU A 22 -24.79 -35.61 11.74
CA LEU A 22 -23.59 -35.67 10.91
C LEU A 22 -23.52 -34.49 9.93
N SER A 23 -24.65 -34.15 9.30
CA SER A 23 -24.72 -33.00 8.40
C SER A 23 -24.42 -31.70 9.13
N VAL A 24 -24.98 -31.48 10.33
CA VAL A 24 -24.73 -30.27 11.12
C VAL A 24 -23.26 -30.19 11.51
N VAL A 25 -22.67 -31.28 12.01
CA VAL A 25 -21.25 -31.35 12.36
C VAL A 25 -20.38 -31.07 11.13
N GLY A 26 -20.72 -31.67 9.99
CA GLY A 26 -20.04 -31.45 8.72
C GLY A 26 -20.10 -29.99 8.27
N THR A 27 -21.25 -29.33 8.39
CA THR A 27 -21.40 -27.91 8.06
C THR A 27 -20.56 -27.03 8.98
N ILE A 28 -20.55 -27.29 10.29
CA ILE A 28 -19.74 -26.52 11.25
C ILE A 28 -18.26 -26.65 10.93
N LEU A 29 -17.77 -27.88 10.70
CA LEU A 29 -16.38 -28.12 10.30
C LEU A 29 -16.06 -27.46 8.96
N GLY A 30 -16.98 -27.55 7.99
CA GLY A 30 -16.83 -26.92 6.68
C GLY A 30 -16.68 -25.40 6.79
N ILE A 31 -17.51 -24.75 7.60
CA ILE A 31 -17.42 -23.30 7.86
C ILE A 31 -16.09 -22.97 8.54
N ALA A 32 -15.70 -23.71 9.58
CA ALA A 32 -14.43 -23.47 10.29
C ALA A 32 -13.23 -23.58 9.35
N LEU A 33 -13.17 -24.64 8.53
CA LEU A 33 -12.13 -24.82 7.53
C LEU A 33 -12.15 -23.74 6.44
N SER A 34 -13.35 -23.32 6.02
CA SER A 34 -13.51 -22.24 5.03
C SER A 34 -12.97 -20.92 5.53
N VAL A 35 -13.21 -20.56 6.80
CA VAL A 35 -12.65 -19.34 7.41
C VAL A 35 -11.12 -19.40 7.43
N ILE A 36 -10.54 -20.52 7.86
CA ILE A 36 -9.09 -20.72 7.87
C ILE A 36 -8.53 -20.59 6.45
N ALA A 37 -9.15 -21.25 5.47
CA ALA A 37 -8.73 -21.18 4.08
C ALA A 37 -8.84 -19.75 3.51
N ALA A 38 -9.88 -19.01 3.85
CA ALA A 38 -10.06 -17.62 3.42
C ALA A 38 -8.95 -16.71 3.99
N VAL A 39 -8.64 -16.84 5.28
CA VAL A 39 -7.55 -16.07 5.92
C VAL A 39 -6.21 -16.42 5.29
N LEU A 40 -5.91 -17.71 5.10
CA LEU A 40 -4.68 -18.14 4.42
C LEU A 40 -4.62 -17.60 2.99
N SER A 41 -5.72 -17.67 2.24
CA SER A 41 -5.81 -17.13 0.89
C SER A 41 -5.57 -15.62 0.84
N MET A 42 -6.10 -14.87 1.81
CA MET A 42 -5.84 -13.44 1.95
C MET A 42 -4.35 -13.17 2.20
N ILE A 43 -3.73 -13.86 3.16
CA ILE A 43 -2.31 -13.70 3.48
C ILE A 43 -1.44 -14.02 2.25
N VAL A 44 -1.72 -15.14 1.58
CA VAL A 44 -1.00 -15.56 0.37
C VAL A 44 -1.19 -14.55 -0.75
N SER A 45 -2.41 -14.05 -0.96
CA SER A 45 -2.69 -13.02 -1.97
C SER A 45 -1.90 -11.74 -1.70
N LEU A 46 -1.87 -11.26 -0.46
CA LEU A 46 -1.07 -10.11 -0.06
C LEU A 46 0.44 -10.36 -0.25
N ALA A 47 0.93 -11.55 0.10
CA ALA A 47 2.32 -11.93 -0.10
C ALA A 47 2.71 -11.94 -1.58
N ILE A 48 1.87 -12.51 -2.44
CA ILE A 48 2.08 -12.52 -3.89
C ILE A 48 2.04 -11.10 -4.44
N MET A 49 1.08 -10.27 -4.01
CA MET A 49 0.98 -8.86 -4.43
C MET A 49 2.24 -8.07 -4.02
N GLY A 50 2.72 -8.25 -2.79
CA GLY A 50 3.94 -7.62 -2.31
C GLY A 50 5.19 -8.09 -3.06
N LEU A 51 5.30 -9.40 -3.31
CA LEU A 51 6.40 -9.95 -4.12
C LEU A 51 6.36 -9.43 -5.55
N PHE A 52 5.17 -9.33 -6.13
CA PHE A 52 4.98 -8.78 -7.47
C PHE A 52 5.38 -7.30 -7.52
N ALA A 53 4.96 -6.50 -6.55
CA ALA A 53 5.38 -5.10 -6.44
C ALA A 53 6.91 -4.98 -6.32
N LEU A 54 7.54 -5.81 -5.48
CA LEU A 54 9.00 -5.84 -5.34
C LEU A 54 9.70 -6.26 -6.64
N ALA A 55 9.15 -7.26 -7.34
CA ALA A 55 9.67 -7.69 -8.63
C ALA A 55 9.56 -6.60 -9.71
N VAL A 56 8.43 -5.88 -9.75
CA VAL A 56 8.23 -4.74 -10.65
C VAL A 56 9.22 -3.63 -10.34
N VAL A 57 9.37 -3.24 -9.07
CA VAL A 57 10.33 -2.21 -8.65
C VAL A 57 11.77 -2.64 -8.97
N GLY A 58 12.13 -3.90 -8.67
CA GLY A 58 13.46 -4.43 -8.97
C GLY A 58 13.75 -4.45 -10.48
N LEU A 59 12.76 -4.85 -11.28
CA LEU A 59 12.87 -4.85 -12.74
C LEU A 59 13.01 -3.41 -13.27
N PHE A 60 12.15 -2.49 -12.81
CA PHE A 60 12.22 -1.08 -13.18
C PHE A 60 13.57 -0.47 -12.80
N SER A 61 14.08 -0.75 -11.60
CA SER A 61 15.40 -0.29 -11.15
C SER A 61 16.54 -0.82 -12.03
N MET A 62 16.43 -2.05 -12.54
CA MET A 62 17.45 -2.65 -13.41
C MET A 62 17.41 -2.09 -14.85
N LEU A 63 16.21 -1.75 -15.35
CA LEU A 63 16.01 -1.10 -16.64
C LEU A 63 16.35 0.42 -16.59
N SER A 64 15.89 1.14 -15.57
CA SER A 64 16.23 2.56 -15.34
C SER A 64 17.71 2.75 -14.99
N GLY A 65 18.36 1.75 -14.39
CA GLY A 65 19.82 1.74 -14.21
C GLY A 65 20.62 1.72 -15.52
N ARG A 66 19.97 1.47 -16.67
CA ARG A 66 20.59 1.53 -18.01
C ARG A 66 20.06 2.67 -18.87
N SER A 67 18.95 3.29 -18.46
CA SER A 67 18.25 4.34 -19.19
C SER A 67 17.74 5.38 -18.18
N SER A 68 18.58 6.35 -17.80
CA SER A 68 18.03 7.65 -17.40
C SER A 68 17.48 8.32 -18.66
N PRO A 69 16.17 8.52 -18.72
CA PRO A 69 15.68 9.88 -18.57
C PRO A 69 14.61 9.97 -17.49
N ALA A 70 14.70 11.06 -16.73
CA ALA A 70 13.73 11.47 -15.74
C ALA A 70 12.32 11.54 -16.34
N GLU A 71 11.36 10.88 -15.69
CA GLU A 71 9.98 11.34 -15.67
C GLU A 71 9.75 11.90 -14.26
N GLU A 72 9.94 13.21 -14.16
CA GLU A 72 9.48 14.05 -13.07
C GLU A 72 7.93 14.00 -13.02
N PRO A 73 7.29 13.64 -11.90
CA PRO A 73 6.30 14.55 -11.37
C PRO A 73 7.08 15.73 -10.80
N ASP A 74 6.98 16.85 -11.50
CA ASP A 74 7.47 18.16 -11.11
C ASP A 74 7.13 18.46 -9.65
N SER A 75 8.08 18.26 -8.73
CA SER A 75 8.67 19.38 -7.97
C SER A 75 9.71 18.93 -6.93
N GLN A 76 10.97 19.01 -7.38
CA GLN A 76 12.07 19.67 -6.66
C GLN A 76 12.75 18.98 -5.45
N ARG A 77 13.90 18.37 -5.79
CA ARG A 77 15.22 18.53 -5.14
C ARG A 77 15.54 17.64 -3.93
N GLN A 78 15.89 16.40 -4.27
CA GLN A 78 17.16 15.76 -3.93
C GLN A 78 17.98 16.43 -2.81
N SER A 79 18.01 15.84 -1.61
CA SER A 79 19.13 15.94 -0.67
C SER A 79 19.22 14.67 0.20
N THR A 80 20.01 13.71 -0.29
CA THR A 80 20.87 12.78 0.48
C THR A 80 20.29 12.16 1.76
N ASP A 81 19.83 10.90 1.68
CA ASP A 81 19.87 9.89 2.77
C ASP A 81 19.36 10.35 4.17
N GLN A 82 18.48 11.35 4.19
CA GLN A 82 17.88 11.92 5.38
C GLN A 82 16.37 11.94 5.13
N PRO A 83 15.57 11.27 5.98
CA PRO A 83 14.13 11.20 5.77
C PRO A 83 13.55 12.60 5.65
N ASP A 84 12.71 12.78 4.63
CA ASP A 84 12.11 14.06 4.30
C ASP A 84 11.46 14.64 5.58
N PRO A 85 11.61 15.96 5.84
CA PRO A 85 11.08 16.58 7.06
C PRO A 85 9.59 16.29 7.28
N GLU A 86 8.84 16.16 6.19
CA GLU A 86 7.42 15.76 6.16
C GLU A 86 7.20 14.31 6.61
N GLU A 87 8.04 13.38 6.17
CA GLU A 87 7.95 11.97 6.53
C GLU A 87 8.24 11.75 8.03
N ARG A 88 9.20 12.51 8.59
CA ARG A 88 9.47 12.54 10.03
C ARG A 88 8.31 13.10 10.85
N LEU A 89 7.61 14.12 10.34
CA LEU A 89 6.46 14.70 11.00
C LEU A 89 5.28 13.71 11.02
N ARG A 90 5.03 13.03 9.89
CA ARG A 90 4.01 11.98 9.76
C ARG A 90 4.28 10.78 10.66
N SER A 91 5.54 10.35 10.78
CA SER A 91 5.92 9.24 11.65
C SER A 91 5.58 9.51 13.12
N ARG A 92 5.82 10.73 13.62
CA ARG A 92 5.51 11.13 15.00
C ARG A 92 4.01 11.27 15.27
N TYR A 93 3.23 11.74 14.28
CA TYR A 93 1.77 11.75 14.36
C TYR A 93 1.20 10.33 14.50
N VAL A 94 1.66 9.40 13.66
CA VAL A 94 1.22 7.99 13.72
C VAL A 94 1.68 7.29 15.02
N ALA A 95 2.81 7.71 15.57
CA ALA A 95 3.27 7.25 16.89
C ALA A 95 2.46 7.84 18.06
N GLY A 96 1.55 8.79 17.81
CA GLY A 96 0.77 9.48 18.83
C GLY A 96 1.58 10.48 19.65
N GLU A 97 2.75 10.88 19.15
CA GLU A 97 3.63 11.88 19.80
C GLU A 97 3.27 13.33 19.42
N LEU A 98 2.42 13.51 18.40
CA LEU A 98 1.86 14.80 18.01
C LEU A 98 0.33 14.73 17.99
N GLU A 99 -0.32 15.76 18.50
CA GLU A 99 -1.76 15.96 18.36
C GLU A 99 -2.11 16.50 16.97
N ASP A 100 -3.33 16.21 16.50
CA ASP A 100 -3.83 16.61 15.16
C ASP A 100 -3.62 18.11 14.88
N GLU A 101 -3.92 18.98 15.86
CA GLU A 101 -3.77 20.43 15.73
C GLU A 101 -2.30 20.88 15.61
N GLU A 102 -1.38 20.16 16.26
CA GLU A 102 0.06 20.43 16.17
C GLU A 102 0.63 19.95 14.84
N PHE A 103 0.15 18.81 14.34
CA PHE A 103 0.52 18.27 13.05
C PHE A 103 0.13 19.23 11.92
N GLU A 104 -1.11 19.73 11.91
CA GLU A 104 -1.59 20.65 10.88
C GLU A 104 -0.80 21.97 10.85
N ARG A 105 -0.52 22.56 12.02
CA ARG A 105 0.27 23.79 12.13
C ARG A 105 1.69 23.63 11.60
N GLU A 106 2.34 22.53 11.96
CA GLU A 106 3.73 22.28 11.55
C GLU A 106 3.82 21.86 10.08
N LEU A 107 2.81 21.16 9.56
CA LEU A 107 2.68 20.80 8.14
C LEU A 107 2.48 22.06 7.27
N GLU A 108 1.56 22.95 7.64
CA GLU A 108 1.32 24.22 6.94
C GLU A 108 2.61 25.05 6.85
N ARG A 109 3.37 25.10 7.94
CA ARG A 109 4.66 25.80 7.99
C ARG A 109 5.68 25.18 7.04
N LEU A 110 5.80 23.85 7.04
CA LEU A 110 6.73 23.14 6.16
C LEU A 110 6.40 23.35 4.68
N LEU A 111 5.11 23.31 4.32
CA LEU A 111 4.65 23.58 2.95
C LEU A 111 4.84 25.05 2.55
N ALA A 112 4.81 25.99 3.49
CA ALA A 112 5.06 27.40 3.23
C ALA A 112 6.54 27.66 2.90
N ASP A 113 7.46 27.01 3.61
CA ASP A 113 8.91 27.13 3.40
C ASP A 113 9.34 26.50 2.05
N ASP A 114 8.84 25.30 1.71
CA ASP A 114 9.15 24.64 0.41
C ASP A 114 8.75 25.51 -0.81
N ARG A 115 7.62 26.21 -0.70
CA ARG A 115 7.16 27.15 -1.75
C ARG A 115 8.07 28.37 -1.89
N GLN A 116 8.68 28.83 -0.81
CA GLN A 116 9.61 29.97 -0.83
C GLN A 116 10.94 29.57 -1.50
N ASP A 117 11.50 28.41 -1.13
CA ASP A 117 12.73 27.86 -1.72
C ASP A 117 12.60 27.61 -3.23
N ARG A 118 11.42 27.19 -3.68
CA ARG A 118 11.10 27.03 -5.11
C ARG A 118 11.11 28.35 -5.87
N THR A 119 10.59 29.40 -5.24
CA THR A 119 10.47 30.72 -5.86
C THR A 119 11.84 31.42 -5.95
N GLU A 120 12.70 31.27 -4.94
CA GLU A 120 14.05 31.84 -4.96
C GLU A 120 14.96 31.13 -5.98
N SER A 121 14.87 29.81 -6.06
CA SER A 121 15.71 29.06 -7.00
C SER A 121 15.32 29.22 -8.47
N GLY A 122 14.06 29.52 -8.78
CA GLY A 122 13.63 29.92 -10.13
C GLY A 122 14.12 31.31 -10.57
N ARG A 123 14.43 32.20 -9.60
CA ARG A 123 14.88 33.57 -9.89
C ARG A 123 16.38 33.66 -10.16
N ALA A 124 17.17 32.75 -9.59
CA ALA A 124 18.63 32.69 -9.76
C ALA A 124 19.06 32.20 -11.17
N SER A 125 18.26 31.37 -11.83
CA SER A 125 18.60 30.79 -13.15
C SER A 125 18.30 31.70 -14.35
N GLY A 126 17.65 32.86 -14.14
CA GLY A 126 17.23 33.77 -15.21
C GLY A 126 18.22 34.87 -15.62
N HIS A 127 19.40 34.96 -15.01
CA HIS A 127 20.29 36.13 -15.20
C HIS A 127 21.55 35.91 -16.05
N THR A 128 21.87 34.69 -16.50
CA THR A 128 23.17 34.41 -17.16
C THR A 128 23.14 34.40 -18.71
N THR A 129 21.98 34.39 -19.36
CA THR A 129 21.89 34.18 -20.83
C THR A 129 21.46 35.41 -21.64
N ALA A 130 21.71 36.62 -21.16
CA ALA A 130 21.35 37.86 -21.89
C ALA A 130 22.53 38.65 -22.45
N ASN A 131 23.79 38.26 -22.20
CA ASN A 131 24.95 39.12 -22.52
C ASN A 131 25.90 38.60 -23.62
N GLU A 132 25.66 37.42 -24.20
CA GLU A 132 26.61 36.82 -25.14
C GLU A 132 26.29 37.09 -26.63
N THR A 133 25.05 37.46 -26.97
CA THR A 133 24.63 37.66 -28.37
C THR A 133 25.07 38.99 -29.00
N ARG A 134 25.76 39.88 -28.26
CA ARG A 134 26.26 41.15 -28.82
C ARG A 134 27.67 41.10 -29.40
N ARG A 135 28.42 40.00 -29.24
CA ARG A 135 29.83 39.90 -29.65
C ARG A 135 30.06 39.32 -31.04
N LEU A 136 29.02 38.79 -31.70
CA LEU A 136 29.13 38.13 -33.02
C LEU A 136 28.69 38.99 -34.21
N ARG A 137 28.31 40.25 -34.00
CA ARG A 137 27.82 41.15 -35.07
C ARG A 137 28.89 42.08 -35.65
N ASP A 138 30.12 42.00 -35.17
CA ASP A 138 31.19 42.97 -35.52
C ASP A 138 32.48 42.30 -36.01
N ARG A 139 32.34 41.22 -36.80
CA ARG A 139 33.42 40.64 -37.60
C ARG A 139 32.98 40.35 -39.02
#